data_AF-T0QAB5-F1
#
_entry.id   AF-T0QAB5-F1
#
_cell.length_a   1.000
_cell.length_b   1.000
_cell.length_c   1.000
_cell.angle_alpha   90.00
_cell.angle_beta   90.00
_cell.angle_gamma   90.00
#
_symmetry.space_group_name_H-M   'P 1'
#
loop_
_entity.id
_entity.type
_entity.pdbx_description
1 polymer ?
#
loop_
_entity_poly.entity_id
_entity_poly.type
_entity_poly.pdbx_seq_one_letter_code
_entity_poly.pdbx_strand_id
1 'polypeptide(L)'
;MATEEASDWAEARDEGFFAVDSAEHAPTDATSDVASFDSVDSSSDTSALHGACPVCLKPLVDGVLVAACLHEFCRACILQWVDHLRDRGAPVRCPICRTPFAQLYTNVVSAEDYDVEDLATTAPSPRSLARRQRALVYRRASVSIDDARRMQWPVIYKTNDQAMSWIRRELGVVLGAATDTSLLTQIIASQLVEIRMDDASRKRKHVQHGYERLVDALHGFLDDDAATFVVELSRYMASRLNLAAYDEQAFSFG
;
A
#
# COMPACT_ATOMS: atom_id res chain seq x y z
N MET A 1 43.67 48.97 -12.84
CA MET A 1 42.53 49.90 -12.91
C MET A 1 41.31 49.03 -13.17
N ALA A 2 40.70 48.48 -12.12
CA ALA A 2 39.57 49.06 -11.36
C ALA A 2 38.30 49.08 -12.25
N THR A 3 37.17 48.45 -11.92
CA THR A 3 36.58 48.10 -10.63
C THR A 3 35.67 46.86 -10.71
N GLU A 4 35.58 46.16 -9.59
CA GLU A 4 34.61 45.12 -9.22
C GLU A 4 33.24 45.75 -8.91
N GLU A 5 32.14 45.04 -9.17
CA GLU A 5 30.87 45.22 -8.43
C GLU A 5 30.29 43.86 -8.08
N ALA A 6 30.26 43.60 -6.77
CA ALA A 6 29.62 42.48 -6.11
C ALA A 6 28.23 42.92 -5.60
N SER A 7 27.26 41.99 -5.60
CA SER A 7 25.97 42.09 -4.90
C SER A 7 25.74 40.69 -4.34
N ASP A 8 25.99 40.40 -3.07
CA ASP A 8 25.47 40.96 -1.80
C ASP A 8 23.97 40.73 -1.63
N TRP A 9 23.64 39.55 -1.12
CA TRP A 9 22.44 39.31 -0.32
C TRP A 9 22.82 38.39 0.84
N ALA A 10 23.22 39.04 1.93
CA ALA A 10 23.44 38.43 3.23
C ALA A 10 22.13 38.12 3.97
N GLU A 11 22.27 37.16 4.86
CA GLU A 11 21.31 36.53 5.76
C GLU A 11 20.62 37.52 6.71
N ALA A 12 19.34 37.29 7.00
CA ALA A 12 18.67 37.85 8.16
C ALA A 12 18.29 36.71 9.13
N ARG A 13 19.09 36.58 10.19
CA ARG A 13 18.70 35.94 11.46
C ARG A 13 17.98 36.99 12.29
N ASP A 14 16.83 36.65 12.86
CA ASP A 14 16.17 37.46 13.88
C ASP A 14 16.09 36.61 15.16
N GLU A 15 16.82 37.03 16.19
CA GLU A 15 16.83 36.45 17.54
C GLU A 15 16.38 37.51 18.55
N GLY A 16 15.53 37.08 19.51
CA GLY A 16 15.22 37.76 20.77
C GLY A 16 13.91 38.55 20.75
N PHE A 17 13.04 38.59 21.77
CA PHE A 17 13.11 38.27 23.20
C PHE A 17 11.67 38.54 23.73
N PHE A 18 11.09 37.75 24.64
CA PHE A 18 10.83 38.04 26.07
C PHE A 18 10.18 36.76 26.66
N ALA A 19 10.84 36.06 27.58
CA ALA A 19 10.77 36.21 29.04
C ALA A 19 9.59 35.45 29.68
N VAL A 20 9.98 34.39 30.40
CA VAL A 20 9.19 33.54 31.29
C VAL A 20 8.94 34.30 32.60
N ASP A 21 7.76 34.13 33.19
CA ASP A 21 7.60 34.28 34.64
C ASP A 21 6.69 33.19 35.19
N SER A 22 7.17 32.56 36.27
CA SER A 22 6.52 31.47 37.00
C SER A 22 5.96 31.99 38.31
N ALA A 23 4.74 31.62 38.69
CA ALA A 23 4.30 31.65 40.07
C ALA A 23 3.28 30.53 40.34
N GLU A 24 3.69 29.56 41.16
CA GLU A 24 2.85 28.57 41.82
C GLU A 24 1.90 29.24 42.81
N HIS A 25 0.65 28.76 42.95
CA HIS A 25 -0.11 28.71 44.22
C HIS A 25 -1.25 27.67 44.09
N ALA A 26 -1.28 26.71 45.01
CA ALA A 26 -2.42 25.83 45.36
C ALA A 26 -2.67 25.97 46.87
N PRO A 27 -3.70 25.37 47.51
CA PRO A 27 -4.89 24.66 47.01
C PRO A 27 -6.21 25.18 47.64
N THR A 28 -7.39 24.70 47.21
CA THR A 28 -8.43 24.06 48.07
C THR A 28 -9.71 23.70 47.30
N ASP A 29 -10.16 22.47 47.60
CA ASP A 29 -11.51 21.89 47.66
C ASP A 29 -12.51 21.84 46.49
N ALA A 30 -13.12 20.64 46.45
CA ALA A 30 -14.13 20.13 45.55
C ALA A 30 -15.50 20.79 45.68
N THR A 31 -16.31 20.78 44.60
CA THR A 31 -17.52 19.94 44.46
C THR A 31 -18.05 20.01 43.02
N SER A 32 -18.86 19.00 42.69
CA SER A 32 -19.63 18.73 41.48
C SER A 32 -20.48 19.91 40.95
N ASP A 33 -20.67 19.98 39.62
CA ASP A 33 -21.90 19.48 38.97
C ASP A 33 -22.01 19.91 37.49
N VAL A 34 -22.69 19.04 36.77
CA VAL A 34 -23.00 19.01 35.34
C VAL A 34 -23.94 20.13 34.87
N ALA A 35 -23.70 20.67 33.67
CA ALA A 35 -24.68 20.79 32.56
C ALA A 35 -24.29 21.87 31.53
N SER A 36 -24.13 21.40 30.29
CA SER A 36 -24.68 21.96 29.04
C SER A 36 -24.46 23.44 28.68
N PHE A 37 -23.65 23.69 27.65
CA PHE A 37 -23.93 24.75 26.67
C PHE A 37 -23.37 24.42 25.27
N ASP A 38 -23.97 25.09 24.29
CA ASP A 38 -24.01 24.90 22.85
C ASP A 38 -22.75 24.57 22.04
N SER A 39 -22.98 23.73 21.03
CA SER A 39 -22.69 23.93 19.61
C SER A 39 -21.45 24.77 19.23
N VAL A 40 -20.39 24.08 18.80
CA VAL A 40 -19.36 24.68 17.94
C VAL A 40 -19.03 23.70 16.82
N ASP A 41 -19.58 24.01 15.65
CA ASP A 41 -19.06 23.60 14.35
C ASP A 41 -17.59 24.02 14.29
N SER A 42 -16.70 23.03 14.21
CA SER A 42 -15.28 23.27 14.02
C SER A 42 -14.77 22.22 13.06
N SER A 43 -14.92 22.57 11.78
CA SER A 43 -14.03 22.24 10.68
C SER A 43 -12.65 21.75 11.16
N SER A 44 -12.51 20.44 11.33
CA SER A 44 -11.22 19.77 11.40
C SER A 44 -10.84 19.34 9.98
N ASP A 45 -10.58 20.35 9.16
CA ASP A 45 -9.93 20.27 7.85
C ASP A 45 -8.43 19.94 7.99
N THR A 46 -8.11 18.98 8.88
CA THR A 46 -6.79 18.39 9.08
C THR A 46 -6.81 16.87 8.91
N SER A 47 -7.93 16.32 8.42
CA SER A 47 -8.09 14.89 8.11
C SER A 47 -8.21 14.58 6.61
N ALA A 48 -8.27 15.59 5.73
CA ALA A 48 -8.62 15.40 4.31
C ALA A 48 -7.47 14.97 3.37
N LEU A 49 -6.22 14.89 3.85
CA LEU A 49 -5.06 14.52 3.02
C LEU A 49 -4.52 13.10 3.27
N HIS A 50 -5.09 12.34 4.21
CA HIS A 50 -4.73 10.93 4.36
C HIS A 50 -5.20 10.18 3.10
N GLY A 51 -4.24 9.73 2.29
CA GLY A 51 -4.54 8.97 1.07
C GLY A 51 -4.67 9.81 -0.22
N ALA A 52 -4.46 11.13 -0.21
CA ALA A 52 -4.52 11.97 -1.42
C ALA A 52 -3.13 12.46 -1.86
N CYS A 53 -2.84 12.38 -3.16
CA CYS A 53 -1.57 12.83 -3.71
C CYS A 53 -1.49 14.37 -3.78
N PRO A 54 -0.49 15.01 -3.16
CA PRO A 54 -0.38 16.47 -3.15
C PRO A 54 -0.06 17.12 -4.51
N VAL A 55 0.34 16.31 -5.50
CA VAL A 55 0.64 16.78 -6.86
C VAL A 55 -0.60 16.80 -7.75
N CYS A 56 -1.42 15.74 -7.72
CA CYS A 56 -2.60 15.62 -8.58
C CYS A 56 -3.94 15.80 -7.86
N LEU A 57 -3.92 15.92 -6.53
CA LEU A 57 -5.08 16.10 -5.65
C LEU A 57 -6.13 14.99 -5.73
N LYS A 58 -5.73 13.81 -6.21
CA LYS A 58 -6.56 12.60 -6.32
C LYS A 58 -6.11 11.56 -5.29
N PRO A 59 -6.92 10.52 -5.00
CA PRO A 59 -6.44 9.38 -4.22
C PRO A 59 -5.12 8.83 -4.75
N LEU A 60 -4.25 8.42 -3.85
CA LEU A 60 -2.96 7.84 -4.18
C LEU A 60 -3.15 6.58 -5.02
N VAL A 61 -2.53 6.56 -6.19
CA VAL A 61 -2.45 5.39 -7.06
C VAL A 61 -0.99 5.00 -7.16
N ASP A 62 -0.69 3.76 -6.79
CA ASP A 62 0.68 3.26 -6.79
C ASP A 62 1.60 4.19 -5.97
N GLY A 63 1.22 4.41 -4.72
CA GLY A 63 1.88 5.32 -3.78
C GLY A 63 3.35 4.97 -3.55
N VAL A 64 4.19 6.01 -3.49
CA VAL A 64 5.63 5.90 -3.18
C VAL A 64 6.03 7.00 -2.21
N LEU A 65 7.00 6.68 -1.35
CA LEU A 65 7.53 7.61 -0.35
C LEU A 65 8.89 8.14 -0.81
N VAL A 66 9.12 9.43 -0.64
CA VAL A 66 10.46 10.01 -0.79
C VAL A 66 11.34 9.54 0.37
N ALA A 67 12.43 8.83 0.09
CA ALA A 67 13.25 8.20 1.13
C ALA A 67 13.78 9.19 2.20
N ALA A 68 14.09 10.41 1.78
CA ALA A 68 14.70 11.44 2.64
C ALA A 68 13.70 12.17 3.56
N CYS A 69 12.40 12.14 3.27
CA CYS A 69 11.42 12.92 4.02
C CYS A 69 10.05 12.25 4.21
N LEU A 70 9.88 11.03 3.71
CA LEU A 70 8.68 10.19 3.84
C LEU A 70 7.37 10.82 3.36
N HIS A 71 7.45 11.87 2.54
CA HIS A 71 6.27 12.40 1.87
C HIS A 71 5.81 11.46 0.75
N GLU A 72 4.51 11.24 0.68
CA GLU A 72 3.89 10.28 -0.22
C GLU A 72 3.28 10.94 -1.47
N PHE A 73 3.45 10.28 -2.62
CA PHE A 73 2.90 10.72 -3.90
C PHE A 73 2.51 9.52 -4.76
N CYS A 74 1.65 9.72 -5.77
CA CYS A 74 1.53 8.74 -6.84
C CYS A 74 2.89 8.60 -7.54
N ARG A 75 3.34 7.36 -7.80
CA ARG A 75 4.56 7.05 -8.56
C ARG A 75 4.70 7.91 -9.82
N ALA A 76 3.66 7.95 -10.64
CA ALA A 76 3.69 8.70 -11.90
C ALA A 76 3.88 10.21 -11.69
N CYS A 77 3.25 10.78 -10.65
CA CYS A 77 3.34 12.20 -10.35
C CYS A 77 4.74 12.60 -9.90
N ILE A 78 5.34 11.84 -8.97
CA ILE A 78 6.68 12.17 -8.49
C ILE A 78 7.75 11.95 -9.57
N LEU A 79 7.61 10.92 -10.41
CA LEU A 79 8.56 10.71 -11.52
C LEU A 79 8.47 11.82 -12.57
N GLN A 80 7.27 12.22 -12.97
CA GLN A 80 7.10 13.39 -13.87
C GLN A 80 7.70 14.67 -13.28
N TRP A 81 7.58 14.86 -11.96
CA TRP A 81 8.19 15.99 -11.27
C TRP A 81 9.73 15.93 -11.31
N VAL A 82 10.30 14.74 -11.07
CA VAL A 82 11.75 14.50 -11.18
C VAL A 82 12.25 14.82 -12.58
N ASP A 83 11.56 14.33 -13.62
CA ASP A 83 11.92 14.56 -15.02
C ASP A 83 11.85 16.05 -15.38
N HIS A 84 10.79 16.75 -14.96
CA HIS A 84 10.66 18.20 -15.16
C HIS A 84 11.80 19.01 -14.51
N LEU A 85 12.27 18.61 -13.33
CA LEU A 85 13.42 19.26 -12.69
C LEU A 85 14.73 18.98 -13.44
N ARG A 86 14.92 17.74 -13.91
CA ARG A 86 16.08 17.36 -14.72
C ARG A 86 16.15 18.12 -16.03
N ASP A 87 15.03 18.25 -16.74
CA ASP A 87 14.93 19.00 -18.00
C ASP A 87 15.32 20.48 -17.84
N ARG A 88 15.09 21.04 -16.65
CA ARG A 88 15.47 22.42 -16.30
C ARG A 88 16.88 22.55 -15.73
N GLY A 89 17.63 21.46 -15.62
CA GLY A 89 18.95 21.43 -14.97
C GLY A 89 18.89 21.74 -13.47
N ALA A 90 17.72 21.57 -12.83
CA ALA A 90 17.53 21.83 -11.42
C ALA A 90 17.75 20.55 -10.58
N PRO A 91 18.24 20.68 -9.33
CA PRO A 91 18.38 19.52 -8.45
C PRO A 91 17.01 18.95 -8.07
N VAL A 92 16.91 17.63 -8.03
CA VAL A 92 15.71 16.89 -7.63
C VAL A 92 15.37 17.16 -6.17
N ARG A 93 14.18 17.70 -5.91
CA ARG A 93 13.70 18.12 -4.58
C ARG A 93 12.24 17.79 -4.39
N CYS A 94 11.87 17.43 -3.16
CA CYS A 94 10.49 17.09 -2.80
C CYS A 94 9.53 18.26 -3.09
N PRO A 95 8.36 18.02 -3.73
CA PRO A 95 7.35 19.06 -3.98
C PRO A 95 6.84 19.79 -2.74
N ILE A 96 6.86 19.13 -1.58
CA ILE A 96 6.28 19.65 -0.33
C ILE A 96 7.34 20.41 0.47
N CYS A 97 8.41 19.72 0.87
CA CYS A 97 9.39 20.26 1.81
C CYS A 97 10.72 20.69 1.16
N ARG A 98 10.88 20.53 -0.15
CA ARG A 98 12.08 20.90 -0.93
C ARG A 98 13.38 20.17 -0.53
N THR A 99 13.29 19.15 0.33
CA THR A 99 14.40 18.26 0.67
C THR A 99 14.93 17.56 -0.59
N PRO A 100 16.24 17.60 -0.87
CA PRO A 100 16.84 16.84 -1.96
C PRO A 100 16.63 15.33 -1.76
N PHE A 101 16.44 14.59 -2.85
CA PHE A 101 16.31 13.14 -2.78
C PHE A 101 16.82 12.45 -4.04
N ALA A 102 17.24 11.19 -3.88
CA ALA A 102 17.71 10.33 -4.97
C ALA A 102 16.99 8.97 -5.00
N GLN A 103 16.23 8.65 -3.94
CA GLN A 103 15.62 7.33 -3.76
C GLN A 103 14.14 7.47 -3.38
N LEU A 104 13.37 6.49 -3.83
CA LEU A 104 11.96 6.29 -3.49
C LEU A 104 11.80 4.94 -2.81
N TYR A 105 10.98 4.88 -1.76
CA TYR A 105 10.48 3.62 -1.22
C TYR A 105 9.18 3.24 -1.91
N THR A 106 9.12 2.00 -2.39
CA THR A 106 7.98 1.43 -3.10
C THR A 106 7.61 0.10 -2.44
N ASN A 107 6.41 -0.43 -2.71
CA ASN A 107 5.94 -1.70 -2.13
C ASN A 107 6.12 -1.79 -0.60
N VAL A 108 5.82 -0.70 0.09
CA VAL A 108 5.98 -0.61 1.54
C VAL A 108 4.91 -1.47 2.21
N VAL A 109 5.34 -2.54 2.87
CA VAL A 109 4.48 -3.46 3.65
C VAL A 109 4.71 -3.22 5.15
N SER A 110 5.96 -3.05 5.56
CA SER A 110 6.34 -2.70 6.94
C SER A 110 7.52 -1.72 6.95
N ALA A 111 7.97 -1.33 8.15
CA ALA A 111 9.15 -0.50 8.32
C ALA A 111 10.47 -1.19 7.87
N GLU A 112 10.45 -2.51 7.69
CA GLU A 112 11.59 -3.33 7.31
C GLU A 112 11.39 -4.03 5.94
N ASP A 113 10.17 -4.02 5.40
CA ASP A 113 9.85 -4.62 4.11
C ASP A 113 9.32 -3.58 3.12
N TYR A 114 10.21 -3.12 2.26
CA TYR A 114 9.98 -2.20 1.16
C TYR A 114 11.04 -2.39 0.08
N ASP A 115 10.74 -1.95 -1.14
CA ASP A 115 11.69 -1.92 -2.25
C ASP A 115 12.25 -0.50 -2.42
N VAL A 116 13.55 -0.38 -2.68
CA VAL A 116 14.22 0.90 -2.96
C VAL A 116 14.37 1.09 -4.46
N GLU A 117 13.83 2.19 -4.98
CA GLU A 117 14.02 2.63 -6.36
C GLU A 117 14.99 3.82 -6.37
N ASP A 118 16.17 3.61 -6.96
CA ASP A 118 17.17 4.67 -7.16
C ASP A 118 16.89 5.41 -8.47
N LEU A 119 16.70 6.73 -8.38
CA LEU A 119 16.39 7.58 -9.52
C LEU A 119 17.54 7.68 -10.53
N ALA A 120 18.78 7.43 -10.11
CA ALA A 120 19.93 7.39 -11.01
C ALA A 120 20.00 6.07 -11.82
N THR A 121 19.31 5.03 -11.36
CA THR A 121 19.28 3.74 -12.07
C THR A 121 18.21 3.77 -13.16
N THR A 122 18.60 3.49 -14.40
CA THR A 122 17.70 3.58 -15.57
C THR A 122 16.70 2.42 -15.67
N ALA A 123 16.90 1.31 -14.96
CA ALA A 123 15.99 0.18 -15.00
C ALA A 123 15.85 -0.50 -13.62
N PRO A 124 14.61 -0.62 -13.07
CA PRO A 124 14.37 -1.44 -11.89
C PRO A 124 14.62 -2.92 -12.21
N SER A 125 15.01 -3.70 -11.20
CA SER A 125 15.24 -5.13 -11.37
C SER A 125 13.96 -5.85 -11.84
N PRO A 126 14.06 -6.92 -12.66
CA PRO A 126 12.89 -7.69 -13.07
C PRO A 126 12.08 -8.23 -11.88
N ARG A 127 12.76 -8.56 -10.77
CA ARG A 127 12.12 -9.08 -9.57
C ARG A 127 11.32 -8.02 -8.82
N SER A 128 11.85 -6.81 -8.67
CA SER A 128 11.12 -5.70 -8.02
C SER A 128 9.94 -5.24 -8.87
N LEU A 129 10.09 -5.22 -10.21
CA LEU A 129 8.98 -4.96 -11.12
C LEU A 129 7.85 -5.99 -10.97
N ALA A 130 8.18 -7.28 -11.00
CA ALA A 130 7.18 -8.35 -10.86
C ALA A 130 6.48 -8.28 -9.49
N ARG A 131 7.24 -8.05 -8.40
CA ARG A 131 6.67 -7.86 -7.05
C ARG A 131 5.70 -6.68 -7.01
N ARG A 132 6.11 -5.54 -7.57
CA ARG A 132 5.33 -4.30 -7.64
C ARG A 132 4.03 -4.48 -8.41
N GLN A 133 4.13 -5.08 -9.58
CA GLN A 133 3.00 -5.45 -10.43
C GLN A 133 1.97 -6.26 -9.63
N ARG A 134 2.39 -7.32 -8.94
CA ARG A 134 1.48 -8.13 -8.11
C ARG A 134 0.92 -7.34 -6.92
N ALA A 135 1.73 -6.56 -6.23
CA ALA A 135 1.28 -5.73 -5.10
C ALA A 135 0.21 -4.69 -5.49
N LEU A 136 0.15 -4.27 -6.76
CA LEU A 136 -0.89 -3.38 -7.25
C LEU A 136 -2.26 -4.05 -7.40
N VAL A 137 -2.33 -5.38 -7.55
CA VAL A 137 -3.60 -6.10 -7.61
C VAL A 137 -4.36 -5.93 -6.29
N TYR A 138 -3.65 -6.07 -5.18
CA TYR A 138 -4.20 -5.89 -3.83
C TYR A 138 -4.50 -4.43 -3.50
N ARG A 139 -3.62 -3.50 -3.91
CA ARG A 139 -3.79 -2.07 -3.62
C ARG A 139 -4.83 -1.33 -4.49
N ARG A 140 -5.10 -1.79 -5.73
CA ARG A 140 -6.01 -1.10 -6.68
C ARG A 140 -7.39 -1.74 -6.79
N ALA A 141 -7.51 -3.04 -6.51
CA ALA A 141 -8.71 -3.82 -6.81
C ALA A 141 -9.16 -4.66 -5.61
N SER A 142 -9.29 -4.04 -4.44
CA SER A 142 -9.80 -4.72 -3.25
C SER A 142 -11.26 -5.16 -3.50
N VAL A 143 -11.46 -6.47 -3.51
CA VAL A 143 -12.78 -7.08 -3.61
C VAL A 143 -13.34 -7.16 -2.20
N SER A 144 -14.55 -6.66 -1.96
CA SER A 144 -15.18 -6.81 -0.65
C SER A 144 -15.57 -8.29 -0.40
N ILE A 145 -15.63 -8.70 0.87
CA ILE A 145 -16.08 -10.06 1.23
C ILE A 145 -17.49 -10.33 0.70
N ASP A 146 -18.37 -9.33 0.74
CA ASP A 146 -19.75 -9.45 0.25
C ASP A 146 -19.82 -9.62 -1.26
N ASP A 147 -18.95 -8.94 -2.01
CA ASP A 147 -18.85 -9.13 -3.46
C ASP A 147 -18.30 -10.51 -3.80
N ALA A 148 -17.27 -10.98 -3.08
CA ALA A 148 -16.72 -12.32 -3.24
C ALA A 148 -17.79 -13.40 -3.03
N ARG A 149 -18.68 -13.25 -2.04
CA ARG A 149 -19.79 -14.18 -1.76
C ARG A 149 -20.84 -14.23 -2.88
N ARG A 150 -20.94 -13.18 -3.70
CA ARG A 150 -21.85 -13.15 -4.86
C ARG A 150 -21.21 -13.68 -6.14
N MET A 151 -19.91 -13.98 -6.12
CA MET A 151 -19.20 -14.44 -7.31
C MET A 151 -19.60 -15.85 -7.69
N GLN A 152 -19.66 -16.09 -9.01
CA GLN A 152 -19.70 -17.44 -9.52
C GLN A 152 -18.28 -18.01 -9.54
N TRP A 153 -18.06 -19.01 -8.70
CA TRP A 153 -16.76 -19.63 -8.56
C TRP A 153 -16.44 -20.59 -9.71
N PRO A 154 -15.24 -20.51 -10.30
CA PRO A 154 -14.86 -21.38 -11.41
C PRO A 154 -14.37 -22.76 -10.92
N VAL A 155 -14.44 -23.75 -11.80
CA VAL A 155 -13.94 -25.11 -11.53
C VAL A 155 -12.41 -25.12 -11.55
N ILE A 156 -11.82 -25.88 -10.62
CA ILE A 156 -10.37 -26.03 -10.52
C ILE A 156 -9.84 -26.97 -11.61
N TYR A 157 -8.84 -26.54 -12.38
CA TYR A 157 -8.11 -27.40 -13.33
C TYR A 157 -6.67 -27.71 -12.93
N LYS A 158 -6.07 -26.92 -12.03
CA LYS A 158 -4.68 -27.09 -11.59
C LYS A 158 -4.54 -28.02 -10.38
N THR A 159 -3.40 -28.70 -10.28
CA THR A 159 -3.00 -29.45 -9.07
C THR A 159 -2.47 -28.51 -7.98
N ASN A 160 -2.34 -29.02 -6.75
CA ASN A 160 -1.74 -28.24 -5.67
C ASN A 160 -0.30 -27.87 -5.97
N ASP A 161 0.50 -28.78 -6.54
CA ASP A 161 1.89 -28.49 -6.90
C ASP A 161 2.02 -27.31 -7.86
N GLN A 162 1.11 -27.23 -8.84
CA GLN A 162 1.02 -26.09 -9.78
C GLN A 162 0.56 -24.79 -9.11
N ALA A 163 -0.17 -24.90 -8.00
CA ALA A 163 -0.65 -23.75 -7.22
C ALA A 163 0.40 -23.21 -6.26
N MET A 164 1.31 -24.06 -5.75
CA MET A 164 2.18 -23.70 -4.64
C MET A 164 3.13 -22.53 -4.93
N SER A 165 3.67 -22.44 -6.14
CA SER A 165 4.54 -21.31 -6.52
C SER A 165 3.77 -19.99 -6.53
N TRP A 166 2.53 -20.01 -7.02
CA TRP A 166 1.64 -18.86 -7.01
C TRP A 166 1.27 -18.47 -5.57
N ILE A 167 0.82 -19.43 -4.76
CA ILE A 167 0.37 -19.19 -3.37
C ILE A 167 1.48 -18.56 -2.54
N ARG A 168 2.69 -19.14 -2.55
CA ARG A 168 3.82 -18.60 -1.78
C ARG A 168 4.20 -17.19 -2.23
N ARG A 169 4.19 -16.95 -3.54
CA ARG A 169 4.50 -15.63 -4.10
C ARG A 169 3.48 -14.59 -3.64
N GLU A 170 2.20 -14.86 -3.82
CA GLU A 170 1.15 -13.91 -3.47
C GLU A 170 1.07 -13.67 -1.96
N LEU A 171 1.24 -14.72 -1.13
CA LEU A 171 1.30 -14.53 0.32
C LEU A 171 2.49 -13.65 0.73
N GLY A 172 3.67 -13.81 0.09
CA GLY A 172 4.80 -12.92 0.32
C GLY A 172 4.61 -11.50 -0.22
N VAL A 173 3.68 -11.29 -1.15
CA VAL A 173 3.29 -9.94 -1.61
C VAL A 173 2.38 -9.27 -0.60
N VAL A 174 1.40 -9.99 -0.06
CA VAL A 174 0.41 -9.44 0.90
C VAL A 174 1.02 -9.26 2.29
N LEU A 175 1.71 -10.28 2.80
CA LEU A 175 2.23 -10.32 4.17
C LEU A 175 3.69 -9.86 4.30
N GLY A 176 4.35 -9.61 3.17
CA GLY A 176 5.77 -9.31 3.13
C GLY A 176 6.66 -10.54 2.96
N ALA A 177 7.85 -10.31 2.39
CA ALA A 177 8.77 -11.36 1.96
C ALA A 177 9.45 -12.10 3.13
N ALA A 178 9.50 -11.48 4.31
CA ALA A 178 10.11 -12.05 5.51
C ALA A 178 9.13 -12.89 6.35
N THR A 179 7.82 -12.81 6.09
CA THR A 179 6.79 -13.47 6.88
C THR A 179 6.76 -14.98 6.60
N ASP A 180 6.69 -15.81 7.65
CA ASP A 180 6.49 -17.24 7.48
C ASP A 180 5.06 -17.55 7.02
N THR A 181 4.95 -18.04 5.79
CA THR A 181 3.67 -18.34 5.13
C THR A 181 3.35 -19.84 5.12
N SER A 182 4.14 -20.65 5.84
CA SER A 182 4.05 -22.12 5.79
C SER A 182 2.67 -22.62 6.24
N LEU A 183 2.15 -22.09 7.35
CA LEU A 183 0.83 -22.46 7.87
C LEU A 183 -0.28 -22.14 6.86
N LEU A 184 -0.29 -20.91 6.34
CA LEU A 184 -1.29 -20.47 5.36
C LEU A 184 -1.20 -21.27 4.06
N THR A 185 0.01 -21.57 3.60
CA THR A 185 0.22 -22.42 2.41
C THR A 185 -0.41 -23.81 2.61
N GLN A 186 -0.27 -24.41 3.80
CA GLN A 186 -0.89 -25.70 4.11
C GLN A 186 -2.40 -25.62 4.23
N ILE A 187 -2.94 -24.57 4.88
CA ILE A 187 -4.39 -24.33 4.98
C ILE A 187 -4.99 -24.23 3.58
N ILE A 188 -4.41 -23.39 2.71
CA ILE A 188 -4.89 -23.20 1.33
C ILE A 188 -4.79 -24.52 0.54
N ALA A 189 -3.67 -25.22 0.62
CA ALA A 189 -3.50 -26.50 -0.08
C ALA A 189 -4.54 -27.54 0.35
N SER A 190 -4.83 -27.63 1.66
CA SER A 190 -5.84 -28.54 2.21
C SER A 190 -7.25 -28.17 1.73
N GLN A 191 -7.62 -26.89 1.82
CA GLN A 191 -8.93 -26.40 1.36
C GLN A 191 -9.14 -26.59 -0.16
N LEU A 192 -8.09 -26.44 -0.97
CA LEU A 192 -8.16 -26.74 -2.40
C LEU A 192 -8.44 -28.22 -2.70
N VAL A 193 -8.00 -29.15 -1.85
CA VAL A 193 -8.36 -30.57 -1.98
C VAL A 193 -9.86 -30.74 -1.68
N GLU A 194 -10.35 -30.13 -0.61
CA GLU A 194 -11.77 -30.18 -0.25
C GLU A 194 -12.67 -29.60 -1.35
N ILE A 195 -12.32 -28.43 -1.92
CA ILE A 195 -13.10 -27.81 -3.01
C ILE A 195 -13.21 -28.75 -4.22
N ARG A 196 -12.11 -29.41 -4.62
CA ARG A 196 -12.14 -30.38 -5.73
C ARG A 196 -13.03 -31.59 -5.42
N MET A 197 -13.05 -32.05 -4.17
CA MET A 197 -13.90 -33.16 -3.75
C MET A 197 -15.37 -32.74 -3.73
N ASP A 198 -15.68 -31.52 -3.31
CA ASP A 198 -17.03 -30.94 -3.35
C ASP A 198 -17.54 -30.82 -4.80
N ASP A 199 -16.70 -30.39 -5.75
CA ASP A 199 -17.05 -30.32 -7.19
C ASP A 199 -17.32 -31.70 -7.82
N ALA A 200 -16.56 -32.72 -7.41
CA ALA A 200 -16.73 -34.09 -7.88
C ALA A 200 -17.95 -34.77 -7.24
N SER A 201 -18.26 -34.42 -5.99
CA SER A 201 -19.40 -34.94 -5.24
C SER A 201 -20.66 -34.16 -5.59
N ARG A 202 -21.54 -34.75 -6.41
CA ARG A 202 -22.91 -34.21 -6.66
C ARG A 202 -23.77 -34.03 -5.40
N LYS A 203 -23.32 -34.48 -4.23
CA LYS A 203 -23.97 -34.26 -2.93
C LYS A 203 -23.35 -33.04 -2.26
N ARG A 204 -24.06 -31.91 -2.30
CA ARG A 204 -23.71 -30.71 -1.51
C ARG A 204 -23.88 -31.03 -0.02
N LYS A 205 -22.77 -31.25 0.69
CA LYS A 205 -22.79 -31.39 2.16
C LYS A 205 -22.72 -30.05 2.88
N HIS A 206 -22.15 -29.03 2.23
CA HIS A 206 -21.98 -27.70 2.81
C HIS A 206 -23.00 -26.72 2.26
N VAL A 207 -23.51 -25.86 3.16
CA VAL A 207 -24.43 -24.74 2.84
C VAL A 207 -23.70 -23.66 2.02
N GLN A 208 -22.38 -23.55 2.21
CA GLN A 208 -21.52 -22.52 1.65
C GLN A 208 -20.50 -23.10 0.67
N HIS A 209 -20.17 -22.35 -0.40
CA HIS A 209 -19.16 -22.75 -1.37
C HIS A 209 -17.76 -22.83 -0.73
N GLY A 210 -16.92 -23.78 -1.16
CA GLY A 210 -15.62 -23.99 -0.50
C GLY A 210 -14.63 -22.82 -0.63
N TYR A 211 -14.71 -22.02 -1.70
CA TYR A 211 -13.94 -20.76 -1.77
C TYR A 211 -14.40 -19.71 -0.75
N GLU A 212 -15.69 -19.63 -0.42
CA GLU A 212 -16.13 -18.67 0.59
C GLU A 212 -15.65 -19.08 1.98
N ARG A 213 -15.66 -20.39 2.29
CA ARG A 213 -15.03 -20.90 3.52
C ARG A 213 -13.54 -20.55 3.57
N LEU A 214 -12.85 -20.59 2.42
CA LEU A 214 -11.45 -20.19 2.32
C LEU A 214 -11.27 -18.68 2.54
N VAL A 215 -12.16 -17.84 2.03
CA VAL A 215 -12.17 -16.39 2.35
C VAL A 215 -12.28 -16.19 3.85
N ASP A 216 -13.28 -16.82 4.49
CA ASP A 216 -13.51 -16.68 5.93
C ASP A 216 -12.30 -17.20 6.74
N ALA A 217 -11.66 -18.29 6.32
CA ALA A 217 -10.49 -18.85 6.97
C ALA A 217 -9.23 -17.97 6.85
N LEU A 218 -9.06 -17.27 5.72
CA LEU A 218 -7.91 -16.39 5.48
C LEU A 218 -8.12 -14.97 6.02
N HIS A 219 -9.36 -14.55 6.25
CA HIS A 219 -9.68 -13.20 6.71
C HIS A 219 -8.97 -12.84 8.02
N GLY A 220 -8.84 -13.77 8.96
CA GLY A 220 -8.12 -13.53 10.22
C GLY A 220 -6.60 -13.35 10.08
N PHE A 221 -6.05 -13.50 8.87
CA PHE A 221 -4.61 -13.37 8.59
C PHE A 221 -4.29 -12.32 7.52
N LEU A 222 -5.17 -12.18 6.52
CA LEU A 222 -4.99 -11.28 5.39
C LEU A 222 -5.94 -10.06 5.43
N ASP A 223 -6.77 -9.94 6.48
CA ASP A 223 -7.75 -8.88 6.66
C ASP A 223 -8.59 -8.64 5.38
N ASP A 224 -8.63 -7.40 4.89
CA ASP A 224 -9.38 -6.99 3.70
C ASP A 224 -8.82 -7.58 2.39
N ASP A 225 -7.56 -8.01 2.38
CA ASP A 225 -6.93 -8.63 1.21
C ASP A 225 -7.37 -10.08 0.99
N ALA A 226 -7.98 -10.73 1.99
CA ALA A 226 -8.39 -12.14 1.92
C ALA A 226 -9.32 -12.42 0.73
N ALA A 227 -10.33 -11.57 0.52
CA ALA A 227 -11.29 -11.73 -0.57
C ALA A 227 -10.59 -11.59 -1.93
N THR A 228 -9.80 -10.53 -2.14
CA THR A 228 -9.00 -10.33 -3.35
C THR A 228 -8.06 -11.50 -3.62
N PHE A 229 -7.37 -11.99 -2.59
CA PHE A 229 -6.47 -13.13 -2.67
C PHE A 229 -7.18 -14.38 -3.16
N VAL A 230 -8.31 -14.75 -2.56
CA VAL A 230 -9.05 -15.97 -2.93
C VAL A 230 -9.67 -15.86 -4.32
N VAL A 231 -10.14 -14.68 -4.69
CA VAL A 231 -10.65 -14.43 -6.05
C VAL A 231 -9.55 -14.62 -7.08
N GLU A 232 -8.39 -14.02 -6.87
CA GLU A 232 -7.23 -14.21 -7.75
C GLU A 232 -6.74 -15.67 -7.79
N LEU A 233 -6.74 -16.35 -6.64
CA LEU A 233 -6.42 -17.77 -6.56
C LEU A 233 -7.39 -18.58 -7.42
N SER A 234 -8.70 -18.32 -7.31
CA SER A 234 -9.72 -19.04 -8.09
C SER A 234 -9.51 -18.86 -9.60
N ARG A 235 -9.21 -17.63 -10.05
CA ARG A 235 -8.90 -17.32 -11.45
C ARG A 235 -7.63 -18.04 -11.92
N TYR A 236 -6.57 -18.01 -11.12
CA TYR A 236 -5.34 -18.72 -11.45
C TYR A 236 -5.57 -20.24 -11.54
N MET A 237 -6.29 -20.82 -10.58
CA MET A 237 -6.59 -22.26 -10.54
C MET A 237 -7.48 -22.74 -11.68
N ALA A 238 -8.36 -21.88 -12.19
CA ALA A 238 -9.22 -22.12 -13.34
C ALA A 238 -8.56 -21.79 -14.69
N SER A 239 -7.42 -21.10 -14.70
CA SER A 239 -6.71 -20.83 -15.96
C SER A 239 -5.92 -22.05 -16.43
N ARG A 240 -5.54 -22.07 -17.71
CA ARG A 240 -4.56 -23.03 -18.27
C ARG A 240 -3.14 -22.46 -18.30
N LEU A 241 -2.95 -21.26 -17.76
CA LEU A 241 -1.71 -20.51 -17.83
C LEU A 241 -0.72 -20.99 -16.77
N ASN A 242 0.56 -20.94 -17.10
CA ASN A 242 1.62 -20.99 -16.11
C ASN A 242 1.76 -19.63 -15.41
N LEU A 243 2.61 -19.56 -14.39
CA LEU A 243 2.79 -18.36 -13.57
C LEU A 243 3.16 -17.11 -14.39
N ALA A 244 4.11 -17.23 -15.31
CA ALA A 244 4.58 -16.10 -16.13
C ALA A 244 3.48 -15.58 -17.08
N ALA A 245 2.79 -16.49 -17.76
CA ALA A 245 1.70 -16.13 -18.69
C ALA A 245 0.48 -15.55 -17.96
N TYR A 246 0.24 -15.97 -16.70
CA TYR A 246 -0.83 -15.38 -15.89
C TYR A 246 -0.53 -13.93 -15.52
N ASP A 247 0.73 -13.62 -15.20
CA ASP A 247 1.13 -12.25 -14.88
C ASP A 247 0.97 -11.33 -16.10
N GLU A 248 1.35 -11.77 -17.30
CA GLU A 248 1.17 -10.97 -18.53
C GLU A 248 -0.30 -10.59 -18.78
N GLN A 249 -1.25 -11.49 -18.50
CA GLN A 249 -2.67 -11.21 -18.69
C GLN A 249 -3.20 -10.19 -17.68
N ALA A 250 -2.76 -10.26 -16.42
CA ALA A 250 -3.22 -9.35 -15.37
C ALA A 250 -2.90 -7.87 -15.67
N PHE A 251 -1.87 -7.59 -16.47
CA PHE A 251 -1.45 -6.21 -16.83
C PHE A 251 -1.81 -5.79 -18.25
N SER A 252 -2.38 -6.68 -19.07
CA SER A 252 -2.79 -6.37 -20.45
C SER A 252 -4.09 -5.56 -20.59
N PHE A 253 -4.81 -5.34 -19.49
CA PHE A 253 -6.08 -4.59 -19.44
C PHE A 253 -6.09 -3.42 -18.44
N GLY A 254 -4.91 -3.00 -17.95
CA GLY A 254 -4.75 -2.05 -16.82
C GLY A 254 -4.51 -0.60 -17.18
#